data_AF-A0AA90NJ34-F1
#
_entry.id   AF-A0AA90NJ34-F1
#
_cell.length_a   1.000
_cell.length_b   1.000
_cell.length_c   1.000
_cell.angle_alpha   90.00
_cell.angle_beta   90.00
_cell.angle_gamma   90.00
#
_symmetry.space_group_name_H-M   'P 1'
#
loop_
_entity.id
_entity.type
_entity.pdbx_description
1 polymer ?
#
loop_
_entity_poly.entity_id
_entity_poly.type
_entity_poly.pdbx_seq_one_letter_code
_entity_poly.pdbx_strand_id
1 'polypeptide(L)'
;MPDFRTKEKRLQQMEIAEIIGASQSTVSRELARNTGERGYRHRHAQGRTDRRRTESARANRMTPKMIEVIESKLRVAWSPSRFSVGC
;
A
#
# COMPACT_ATOMS: atom_id res chain seq x y z
N MET A 1 -12.17 22.29 29.16
CA MET A 1 -10.69 22.32 29.23
C MET A 1 -10.15 21.82 27.89
N PRO A 2 -9.37 22.61 27.14
CA PRO A 2 -8.76 22.15 25.89
C PRO A 2 -7.62 21.16 26.17
N ASP A 3 -7.56 20.06 25.43
CA ASP A 3 -6.51 19.05 25.55
C ASP A 3 -5.25 19.46 24.78
N PHE A 4 -4.27 20.01 25.49
CA PHE A 4 -3.00 20.48 24.94
C PHE A 4 -2.02 19.34 24.57
N ARG A 5 -2.15 18.17 25.22
CA ARG A 5 -1.26 17.02 24.97
C ARG A 5 -1.41 16.45 23.57
N THR A 6 -2.62 16.51 23.01
CA THR A 6 -2.88 16.06 21.65
C THR A 6 -2.27 17.01 20.60
N LYS A 7 -2.15 18.30 20.92
CA LYS A 7 -1.48 19.28 20.04
C LYS A 7 0.03 19.05 19.96
N GLU A 8 0.69 18.82 21.09
CA GLU A 8 2.14 18.59 21.15
C GLU A 8 2.57 17.36 20.34
N LYS A 9 1.87 16.23 20.51
CA LYS A 9 2.14 15.01 19.72
C LYS A 9 1.97 15.23 18.22
N ARG A 10 1.01 16.08 17.82
CA ARG A 10 0.77 16.40 16.41
C ARG A 10 1.89 17.23 15.82
N LEU A 11 2.41 18.20 16.58
CA LEU A 11 3.58 19.01 16.19
C LEU A 11 4.82 18.15 16.03
N GLN A 12 5.11 17.25 16.99
CA GLN A 12 6.23 16.31 16.89
C GLN A 12 6.15 15.40 15.66
N GLN A 13 4.96 14.92 15.31
CA GLN A 13 4.76 14.13 14.09
C GLN A 13 4.92 14.97 12.82
N MET A 14 4.63 16.27 12.85
CA MET A 14 4.87 17.18 11.73
C MET A 14 6.36 17.41 11.51
N GLU A 15 7.14 17.62 12.57
CA GLU A 15 8.60 17.75 12.48
C GLU A 15 9.24 16.48 11.92
N ILE A 16 8.85 15.31 12.45
CA ILE A 16 9.34 14.01 11.91
C ILE A 16 8.96 13.86 10.44
N ALA A 17 7.73 14.24 10.07
CA ALA A 17 7.25 14.16 8.71
C ALA A 17 8.05 15.06 7.75
N GLU A 18 8.38 16.28 8.17
CA GLU A 18 9.21 17.22 7.40
C GLU A 18 10.62 16.67 7.17
N ILE A 19 11.25 16.13 8.23
CA ILE A 19 12.60 15.54 8.15
C ILE A 19 12.66 14.37 7.15
N ILE A 20 11.64 13.52 7.12
CA ILE A 20 11.62 12.33 6.25
C ILE A 20 10.91 12.58 4.90
N GLY A 21 10.43 13.80 4.63
CA GLY A 21 9.71 14.14 3.40
C GLY A 21 8.35 13.44 3.25
N ALA A 22 7.67 13.15 4.35
CA ALA A 22 6.35 12.51 4.36
C ALA A 22 5.25 13.46 4.89
N SER A 23 3.99 13.02 4.86
CA SER A 23 2.90 13.75 5.51
C SER A 23 2.77 13.35 6.99
N GLN A 24 2.31 14.27 7.84
CA GLN A 24 1.99 13.95 9.25
C GLN A 24 1.03 12.77 9.37
N SER A 25 0.06 12.66 8.44
CA SER A 25 -0.87 11.53 8.39
C SER A 25 -0.17 10.20 8.12
N THR A 26 0.94 10.22 7.36
CA THR A 26 1.77 9.04 7.08
C THR A 26 2.47 8.59 8.36
N VAL A 27 3.10 9.51 9.09
CA VAL A 27 3.78 9.21 10.37
C VAL A 27 2.79 8.69 11.41
N SER A 28 1.63 9.33 11.54
CA SER A 28 0.58 8.89 12.46
C SER A 28 0.09 7.47 12.15
N ARG A 29 -0.22 7.18 10.88
CA ARG A 29 -0.61 5.83 10.44
C ARG A 29 0.50 4.81 10.66
N GLU A 30 1.75 5.19 10.41
CA GLU A 30 2.92 4.32 10.61
C GLU A 30 3.09 3.96 12.10
N LEU A 31 3.01 4.96 12.99
CA LEU A 31 3.05 4.75 14.44
C LEU A 31 1.87 3.89 14.90
N ALA A 32 0.65 4.18 14.48
CA ALA A 32 -0.52 3.39 14.88
C ALA A 32 -0.40 1.91 14.47
N ARG A 33 0.19 1.63 13.30
CA ARG A 33 0.33 0.25 12.76
C ARG A 33 1.53 -0.51 13.33
N ASN A 34 2.60 0.19 13.68
CA ASN A 34 3.89 -0.43 14.02
C ASN A 34 4.33 -0.23 15.47
N THR A 35 3.62 0.58 16.25
CA THR A 35 3.82 0.64 17.71
C THR A 35 3.33 -0.66 18.34
N GLY A 36 4.15 -1.25 19.21
CA GLY A 36 3.74 -2.36 20.08
C GLY A 36 3.58 -1.90 21.53
N GLU A 37 3.30 -2.83 22.44
CA GLU A 37 3.13 -2.54 23.88
C GLU A 37 4.35 -1.87 24.53
N ARG A 38 5.54 -2.06 23.94
CA ARG A 38 6.81 -1.46 24.39
C ARG A 38 7.25 -0.25 23.54
N GLY A 39 6.33 0.38 22.83
CA GLY A 39 6.62 1.51 21.94
C GLY A 39 7.02 1.12 20.52
N TYR A 40 7.61 2.07 19.80
CA TYR A 40 8.04 1.91 18.41
C TYR A 40 9.38 1.17 18.31
N ARG A 41 9.46 0.14 17.46
CA ARG A 41 10.69 -0.63 17.19
C ARG A 41 10.87 -0.85 15.70
N HIS A 42 11.85 -0.18 15.11
CA HIS A 42 12.07 -0.18 13.66
C HIS A 42 12.23 -1.59 13.06
N ARG A 43 12.95 -2.51 13.73
CA ARG A 43 13.10 -3.91 13.25
C ARG A 43 11.76 -4.65 13.15
N HIS A 44 10.87 -4.44 14.12
CA HIS A 44 9.53 -5.05 14.13
C HIS A 44 8.61 -4.39 13.09
N ALA A 45 8.69 -3.06 12.95
CA ALA A 45 7.95 -2.30 11.94
C ALA A 45 8.29 -2.78 10.51
N GLN A 46 9.59 -2.96 10.24
CA GLN A 46 10.07 -3.48 8.97
C GLN A 46 9.55 -4.89 8.71
N GLY A 47 9.72 -5.81 9.67
CA GLY A 47 9.22 -7.19 9.54
C GLY A 47 7.71 -7.27 9.32
N ARG A 48 6.90 -6.44 10.00
CA ARG A 48 5.45 -6.34 9.77
C ARG A 48 5.12 -5.82 8.37
N THR A 49 5.90 -4.87 7.87
CA THR A 49 5.72 -4.32 6.52
C THR A 49 6.06 -5.34 5.45
N ASP A 50 7.16 -6.07 5.60
CA ASP A 50 7.57 -7.12 4.67
C ASP A 50 6.58 -8.29 4.66
N ARG A 51 6.08 -8.68 5.83
CA ARG A 51 4.99 -9.66 5.94
C ARG A 51 3.74 -9.20 5.18
N ARG A 52 3.29 -7.96 5.38
CA ARG A 52 2.12 -7.42 4.64
C ARG A 52 2.37 -7.37 3.13
N ARG A 53 3.57 -7.00 2.70
CA ARG A 53 3.95 -6.98 1.28
C ARG A 53 3.88 -8.39 0.67
N THR A 54 4.41 -9.39 1.36
CA THR A 54 4.38 -10.79 0.89
C THR A 54 2.96 -11.37 0.88
N GLU A 55 2.13 -11.07 1.89
CA GLU A 55 0.72 -11.47 1.93
C GLU A 55 -0.11 -10.80 0.82
N SER A 56 0.04 -9.48 0.62
CA SER A 56 -0.66 -8.74 -0.44
C SER A 56 -0.26 -9.21 -1.84
N ALA A 57 1.03 -9.50 -2.06
CA ALA A 57 1.51 -10.03 -3.33
C ALA A 57 0.94 -11.42 -3.67
N ARG A 58 0.48 -12.20 -2.69
CA ARG A 58 -0.21 -13.49 -2.92
C ARG A 58 -1.67 -13.28 -3.28
N ALA A 59 -2.34 -12.31 -2.67
CA ALA A 59 -3.75 -12.02 -2.93
C ALA A 59 -4.01 -11.50 -4.37
N ASN A 60 -3.03 -10.83 -4.98
CA ASN A 60 -3.18 -10.21 -6.30
C ASN A 60 -2.57 -11.02 -7.46
N ARG A 61 -2.18 -12.28 -7.25
CA ARG A 61 -1.54 -13.08 -8.31
C ARG A 61 -2.59 -13.61 -9.28
N MET A 62 -2.29 -13.41 -10.56
CA MET A 62 -2.84 -14.08 -11.74
C MET A 62 -3.11 -15.57 -11.47
N THR A 63 -4.29 -15.88 -10.94
CA THR A 63 -4.71 -17.26 -10.78
C THR A 63 -4.87 -17.87 -12.18
N PRO A 64 -4.68 -19.19 -12.36
CA PRO A 64 -4.85 -19.82 -13.68
C PRO A 64 -6.18 -19.46 -14.34
N LYS A 65 -7.25 -19.38 -13.54
CA LYS A 65 -8.58 -18.93 -13.95
C LYS A 65 -8.61 -17.46 -14.40
N MET A 66 -7.88 -16.57 -13.73
CA MET A 66 -7.75 -15.16 -14.15
C MET A 66 -6.99 -15.05 -15.47
N ILE A 67 -5.91 -15.83 -15.64
CA ILE A 67 -5.13 -15.88 -16.88
C ILE A 67 -6.00 -16.37 -18.03
N GLU A 68 -6.75 -17.45 -17.84
CA GLU A 68 -7.67 -17.98 -18.84
C GLU A 68 -8.74 -16.96 -19.25
N VAL A 69 -9.26 -16.18 -18.29
CA VAL A 69 -10.21 -15.08 -18.58
C VAL A 69 -9.53 -13.96 -19.36
N ILE A 70 -8.30 -13.58 -19.01
CA ILE A 70 -7.52 -12.56 -19.73
C ILE A 70 -7.24 -13.02 -21.17
N GLU A 71 -6.75 -14.24 -21.35
CA GLU A 71 -6.47 -14.82 -22.67
C GLU A 71 -7.72 -14.97 -23.54
N SER A 72 -8.83 -15.42 -22.94
CA SER A 72 -10.10 -15.55 -23.66
C SER A 72 -10.60 -14.20 -24.14
N LYS A 73 -10.48 -13.15 -23.31
CA LYS A 73 -10.82 -11.77 -23.70
C LYS A 73 -9.87 -11.19 -24.74
N LEU A 74 -8.57 -11.52 -24.67
CA LEU A 74 -7.59 -11.14 -25.70
C LEU A 74 -7.93 -11.79 -27.05
N ARG A 75 -8.26 -13.09 -27.08
CA ARG A 75 -8.66 -13.80 -28.31
C ARG A 75 -9.91 -13.19 -28.96
N VAL A 76 -10.91 -12.80 -28.16
CA VAL A 76 -12.14 -12.16 -28.66
C VAL A 76 -11.86 -10.75 -29.20
N ALA A 77 -11.01 -9.97 -28.54
CA ALA A 77 -10.65 -8.63 -28.99
C ALA A 77 -9.77 -8.65 -30.26
N TRP A 78 -8.99 -9.71 -30.46
CA TRP A 78 -8.06 -9.89 -31.57
C TRP A 78 -8.54 -10.90 -32.64
N SER A 79 -9.86 -11.03 -32.82
CA SER A 79 -10.40 -11.65 -34.02
C SER A 79 -9.79 -10.97 -35.26
N PRO A 80 -9.26 -11.70 -36.26
CA PRO A 80 -8.65 -11.13 -37.46
C PRO A 80 -9.55 -10.13 -38.21
N SER A 81 -10.86 -10.25 -38.02
CA SER A 81 -11.86 -9.32 -38.56
C SER A 81 -11.83 -7.91 -37.97
N ARG A 82 -11.15 -7.68 -36.83
CA ARG A 82 -11.23 -6.42 -36.07
C ARG A 82 -9.97 -5.55 -36.17
N PHE A 83 -8.85 -6.13 -36.59
CA PHE A 83 -7.59 -5.42 -36.89
C PHE A 83 -7.22 -5.49 -38.37
N SER A 84 -8.16 -5.83 -39.26
CA SER A 84 -7.99 -5.64 -40.69
C SER A 84 -7.97 -4.13 -40.98
N VAL A 85 -6.78 -3.53 -40.81
CA VAL A 85 -6.41 -2.26 -41.42
C VAL A 85 -6.41 -2.48 -42.93
N GLY A 86 -7.52 -2.13 -43.56
CA GLY A 86 -7.75 -2.41 -44.97
C GLY A 86 -9.09 -1.89 -45.46
N CYS A 87 -9.38 -0.62 -45.19
CA CYS A 87 -9.98 0.35 -46.13
C CYS A 87 -9.91 1.74 -45.49
#